data_AF-A0A8T3Y867-F1
#
_entry.id   AF-A0A8T3Y867-F1
#
_cell.length_a   1.000
_cell.length_b   1.000
_cell.length_c   1.000
_cell.angle_alpha   90.00
_cell.angle_beta   90.00
_cell.angle_gamma   90.00
#
_symmetry.space_group_name_H-M   'P 1'
#
loop_
_entity.id
_entity.type
_entity.pdbx_description
1 polymer ?
#
loop_
_entity_poly.entity_id
_entity_poly.type
_entity_poly.pdbx_seq_one_letter_code
_entity_poly.pdbx_strand_id
1 'polypeptide(L)'
;MKKTIVSVMAVLLLALPLALAHAHEMSAEQDSAEPAETTKDTEKTTKEAKPLTKAQEEREKLKERKQNLVAQAKAAREGLKESVKAFRESHKEFADAKFNVHEKRTAAQQCKDKVKPECVQARKDVKLATKDLLKQSSTEALTVLNSVKEKVSASNMPDDKKAETLAKIDARIAAITAAQQNADGLSEESKPADFKDAAKAVRNAWKDTKHDLKKAVVHANQARLGNIAERLQQAQDKLTKAVEKLSGEGKDVGAVQQNLDAVKAKLDEVKKLNDELTAIVASDLATQDKMKQATDKMRDANAALKDAHKLIKDVIAGLREHKA
;
A
#
# COMPACT_ATOMS: atom_id res chain seq x y z
N MET A 1 16.39 -13.57 -13.40
CA MET A 1 14.92 -13.35 -13.29
C MET A 1 14.35 -13.30 -11.86
N LYS A 2 15.09 -13.60 -10.78
CA LYS A 2 14.54 -13.58 -9.40
C LYS A 2 14.52 -12.19 -8.71
N LYS A 3 15.34 -11.23 -9.17
CA LYS A 3 15.44 -9.88 -8.55
C LYS A 3 14.24 -8.95 -8.88
N THR A 4 13.55 -9.16 -10.00
CA THR A 4 12.45 -8.28 -10.43
C THR A 4 11.14 -8.53 -9.67
N ILE A 5 10.89 -9.73 -9.15
CA ILE A 5 9.63 -10.07 -8.46
C ILE A 5 9.55 -9.44 -7.06
N VAL A 6 10.68 -9.37 -6.33
CA VAL A 6 10.74 -8.72 -5.00
C VAL A 6 10.60 -7.20 -5.12
N SER A 7 11.08 -6.61 -6.22
CA SER A 7 10.99 -5.17 -6.47
C SER A 7 9.54 -4.72 -6.70
N VAL A 8 8.70 -5.50 -7.40
CA VAL A 8 7.31 -5.12 -7.66
C VAL A 8 6.48 -5.06 -6.37
N MET A 9 6.65 -5.98 -5.41
CA MET A 9 5.93 -5.91 -4.13
C MET A 9 6.45 -4.81 -3.19
N ALA A 10 7.76 -4.55 -3.19
CA ALA A 10 8.34 -3.45 -2.40
C ALA A 10 7.91 -2.06 -2.92
N VAL A 11 7.86 -1.87 -4.25
CA VAL A 11 7.37 -0.63 -4.88
C VAL A 11 5.87 -0.41 -4.58
N LEU A 12 5.10 -1.49 -4.47
CA LEU A 12 3.67 -1.44 -4.17
C LEU A 12 3.34 -1.15 -2.69
N LEU A 13 4.27 -1.45 -1.78
CA LEU A 13 4.18 -1.08 -0.36
C LEU A 13 4.60 0.38 -0.11
N LEU A 14 5.43 0.97 -0.98
CA LEU A 14 5.93 2.35 -0.84
C LEU A 14 4.97 3.45 -1.37
N ALA A 15 3.94 3.09 -2.14
CA ALA A 15 2.97 4.07 -2.67
C ALA A 15 1.90 4.53 -1.65
N LEU A 16 1.96 4.03 -0.41
CA LEU A 16 0.93 4.19 0.60
C LEU A 16 0.76 5.57 1.27
N PRO A 17 1.76 6.47 1.42
CA PRO A 17 1.56 7.65 2.28
C PRO A 17 0.94 8.88 1.61
N LEU A 18 0.76 8.91 0.28
CA LEU A 18 0.38 10.15 -0.41
C LEU A 18 -1.09 10.57 -0.20
N ALA A 19 -2.06 9.66 -0.21
CA ALA A 19 -3.48 10.02 -0.12
C ALA A 19 -3.92 10.57 1.26
N LEU A 20 -3.20 10.21 2.34
CA LEU A 20 -3.48 10.67 3.70
C LEU A 20 -2.69 11.93 4.07
N ALA A 21 -1.57 12.22 3.39
CA ALA A 21 -0.84 13.48 3.57
C ALA A 21 -1.58 14.69 2.95
N HIS A 22 -2.38 14.48 1.91
CA HIS A 22 -3.01 15.56 1.13
C HIS A 22 -4.18 16.27 1.82
N ALA A 23 -4.89 15.63 2.74
CA ALA A 23 -5.94 16.31 3.51
C ALA A 23 -5.38 17.17 4.65
N HIS A 24 -4.09 17.03 4.96
CA HIS A 24 -3.45 17.64 6.12
C HIS A 24 -2.72 18.97 5.82
N GLU A 25 -2.17 19.15 4.61
CA GLU A 25 -1.38 20.35 4.28
C GLU A 25 -2.21 21.51 3.68
N MET A 26 -3.32 21.26 2.97
CA MET A 26 -4.08 22.35 2.34
C MET A 26 -4.84 23.26 3.33
N SER A 27 -4.82 22.94 4.63
CA SER A 27 -5.49 23.73 5.68
C SER A 27 -4.57 24.06 6.87
N ALA A 28 -3.27 23.77 6.75
CA ALA A 28 -2.30 24.10 7.78
C ALA A 28 -1.62 25.44 7.45
N GLU A 29 -1.60 26.31 8.46
CA GLU A 29 -0.93 27.62 8.56
C GLU A 29 -1.82 28.83 8.29
N GLN A 30 -2.63 29.14 9.31
CA GLN A 30 -3.07 30.49 9.61
C GLN A 30 -3.04 30.68 11.15
N ASP A 31 -2.20 31.63 11.57
CA ASP A 31 -1.96 32.18 12.91
C ASP A 31 -1.37 31.27 14.00
N SER A 32 -0.04 31.21 14.00
CA SER A 32 0.78 31.14 15.21
C SER A 32 1.29 32.55 15.53
N ALA A 33 0.40 33.42 16.00
CA ALA A 33 0.82 34.55 16.82
C ALA A 33 0.92 34.02 18.25
N GLU A 34 2.14 33.77 18.72
CA GLU A 34 2.41 33.53 20.13
C GLU A 34 1.98 34.78 20.92
N PRO A 35 1.07 34.67 21.90
CA PRO A 35 0.89 35.74 22.86
C PRO A 35 2.08 35.70 23.83
N ALA A 36 2.91 36.73 23.78
CA ALA A 36 3.97 36.96 24.75
C ALA A 36 3.39 36.92 26.18
N GLU A 37 3.94 36.03 27.01
CA GLU A 37 3.64 35.93 28.44
C GLU A 37 3.91 37.28 29.12
N THR A 38 2.84 37.96 29.51
CA THR A 38 2.90 39.01 30.53
C THR A 38 2.19 38.47 31.77
N THR A 39 2.99 38.02 32.73
CA THR A 39 2.57 37.64 34.07
C THR A 39 2.10 38.90 34.82
N LYS A 40 0.79 39.01 35.05
CA LYS A 40 0.24 39.81 36.15
C LYS A 40 -0.92 39.09 36.81
N ASP A 41 -0.77 38.92 38.12
CA ASP A 41 -1.75 38.44 39.08
C ASP A 41 -3.11 39.12 38.91
N THR A 42 -4.21 38.37 38.71
CA THR A 42 -5.55 38.83 39.10
C THR A 42 -6.56 37.68 39.22
N GLU A 43 -6.99 37.47 40.47
CA GLU A 43 -8.40 37.43 40.90
C GLU A 43 -9.43 36.61 40.10
N LYS A 44 -9.91 35.58 40.79
CA LYS A 44 -10.90 34.57 40.41
C LYS A 44 -12.28 35.20 40.19
N THR A 45 -12.50 35.83 39.03
CA THR A 45 -13.83 36.22 38.56
C THR A 45 -14.41 35.13 37.67
N THR A 46 -15.53 34.56 38.11
CA THR A 46 -16.36 33.61 37.35
C THR A 46 -16.98 34.33 36.15
N LYS A 47 -16.25 34.41 35.03
CA LYS A 47 -16.74 34.99 33.78
C LYS A 47 -17.66 33.99 33.08
N GLU A 48 -18.93 34.38 32.93
CA GLU A 48 -19.89 33.73 32.04
C GLU A 48 -19.27 33.56 30.65
N ALA A 49 -19.25 32.33 30.15
CA ALA A 49 -18.71 31.99 28.84
C ALA A 49 -19.54 32.68 27.76
N LYS A 50 -18.98 33.73 27.14
CA LYS A 50 -19.57 34.32 25.93
C LYS A 50 -19.74 33.22 24.89
N PRO A 51 -20.90 33.14 24.20
CA PRO A 51 -21.12 32.14 23.16
C PRO A 51 -20.05 32.29 22.08
N LEU A 52 -19.39 31.18 21.76
CA LEU A 52 -18.43 31.13 20.65
C LEU A 52 -19.14 31.60 19.37
N THR A 53 -18.47 32.46 18.63
CA THR A 53 -18.95 32.87 17.31
C THR A 53 -18.93 31.67 16.36
N LYS A 54 -19.83 31.62 15.38
CA LYS A 54 -19.90 30.55 14.37
C LYS A 54 -18.55 30.23 13.73
N ALA A 55 -17.72 31.25 13.50
CA ALA A 55 -16.37 31.09 12.94
C ALA A 55 -15.42 30.32 13.87
N GLN A 56 -15.53 30.49 15.19
CA GLN A 56 -14.73 29.74 16.15
C GLN A 56 -15.17 28.27 16.22
N GLU A 57 -16.47 27.98 16.16
CA GLU A 57 -16.99 26.61 16.09
C GLU A 57 -16.50 25.88 14.83
N GLU A 58 -16.50 26.55 13.67
CA GLU A 58 -15.95 25.98 12.43
C GLU A 58 -14.44 25.73 12.52
N ARG A 59 -13.68 26.63 13.15
CA ARG A 59 -12.24 26.47 13.38
C ARG A 59 -11.95 25.26 14.27
N GLU A 60 -12.72 25.06 15.34
CA GLU A 60 -12.57 23.90 16.21
C GLU A 60 -12.93 22.58 15.50
N LYS A 61 -14.04 22.55 14.74
CA LYS A 61 -14.39 21.38 13.90
C LYS A 61 -13.30 21.05 12.88
N LEU A 62 -12.68 22.06 12.29
CA LEU A 62 -11.59 21.88 11.33
C LEU A 62 -10.32 21.35 12.00
N LYS A 63 -9.97 21.87 13.19
CA LYS A 63 -8.87 21.35 14.02
C LYS A 63 -9.09 19.89 14.39
N GLU A 64 -10.28 19.55 14.87
CA GLU A 64 -10.65 18.18 15.23
C GLU A 64 -10.54 17.25 14.00
N ARG A 65 -11.10 17.65 12.87
CA ARG A 65 -10.98 16.89 11.60
C ARG A 65 -9.52 16.70 11.20
N LYS A 66 -8.68 17.73 11.35
CA LYS A 66 -7.24 17.66 11.06
C LYS A 66 -6.54 16.68 11.99
N GLN A 67 -6.78 16.77 13.30
CA GLN A 67 -6.21 15.84 14.28
C GLN A 67 -6.63 14.39 14.00
N ASN A 68 -7.89 14.16 13.67
CA ASN A 68 -8.40 12.84 13.28
C ASN A 68 -7.69 12.31 12.02
N LEU A 69 -7.49 13.15 11.00
CA LEU A 69 -6.75 12.78 9.79
C LEU A 69 -5.27 12.47 10.07
N VAL A 70 -4.61 13.25 10.94
CA VAL A 70 -3.23 12.97 11.37
C VAL A 70 -3.15 11.64 12.10
N ALA A 71 -4.07 11.39 13.04
CA ALA A 71 -4.13 10.15 13.79
C ALA A 71 -4.33 8.95 12.86
N GLN A 72 -5.26 9.05 11.90
CA GLN A 72 -5.48 8.02 10.88
C GLN A 72 -4.23 7.83 10.00
N ALA A 73 -3.58 8.91 9.57
CA ALA A 73 -2.36 8.83 8.77
C ALA A 73 -1.21 8.18 9.53
N LYS A 74 -1.07 8.48 10.82
CA LYS A 74 -0.06 7.88 11.71
C LYS A 74 -0.34 6.40 11.91
N ALA A 75 -1.57 6.03 12.27
CA ALA A 75 -1.96 4.63 12.42
C ALA A 75 -1.75 3.82 11.14
N ALA A 76 -2.09 4.38 9.97
CA ALA A 76 -1.84 3.73 8.67
C ALA A 76 -0.34 3.54 8.38
N ARG A 77 0.52 4.49 8.79
CA ARG A 77 1.98 4.37 8.65
C ARG A 77 2.56 3.32 9.60
N GLU A 78 2.06 3.25 10.83
CA GLU A 78 2.48 2.25 11.82
C GLU A 78 2.08 0.85 11.37
N GLY A 79 0.82 0.64 10.94
CA GLY A 79 0.38 -0.63 10.37
C GLY A 79 1.16 -1.04 9.09
N LEU A 80 1.55 -0.07 8.26
CA LEU A 80 2.43 -0.35 7.12
C LEU A 80 3.83 -0.79 7.59
N LYS A 81 4.40 -0.14 8.60
CA LYS A 81 5.71 -0.50 9.14
C LYS A 81 5.69 -1.91 9.73
N GLU A 82 4.63 -2.26 10.46
CA GLU A 82 4.43 -3.59 11.03
C GLU A 82 4.26 -4.65 9.94
N SER A 83 3.41 -4.43 8.94
CA SER A 83 3.24 -5.37 7.82
C SER A 83 4.53 -5.58 7.01
N VAL A 84 5.32 -4.51 6.78
CA VAL A 84 6.64 -4.62 6.13
C VAL A 84 7.62 -5.41 6.99
N LYS A 85 7.63 -5.20 8.30
CA LYS A 85 8.46 -5.96 9.24
C LYS A 85 8.08 -7.43 9.23
N ALA A 86 6.80 -7.76 9.37
CA ALA A 86 6.29 -9.12 9.33
C ALA A 86 6.63 -9.83 8.02
N PHE A 87 6.48 -9.15 6.88
CA PHE A 87 6.89 -9.69 5.58
C PHE A 87 8.40 -9.96 5.51
N ARG A 88 9.23 -9.02 6.01
CA ARG A 88 10.69 -9.18 6.01
C ARG A 88 11.14 -10.34 6.90
N GLU A 89 10.54 -10.51 8.06
CA GLU A 89 10.80 -11.61 8.99
C GLU A 89 10.40 -12.94 8.36
N SER A 90 9.17 -13.05 7.84
CA SER A 90 8.70 -14.26 7.14
C SER A 90 9.57 -14.62 5.94
N HIS A 91 10.01 -13.64 5.16
CA HIS A 91 10.90 -13.87 4.03
C HIS A 91 12.29 -14.37 4.45
N LYS A 92 12.82 -13.83 5.56
CA LYS A 92 14.10 -14.27 6.13
C LYS A 92 13.99 -15.73 6.61
N GLU A 93 12.94 -16.06 7.37
CA GLU A 93 12.71 -17.43 7.84
C GLU A 93 12.58 -18.43 6.70
N PHE A 94 11.88 -18.05 5.61
CA PHE A 94 11.80 -18.87 4.40
C PHE A 94 13.18 -19.05 3.74
N ALA A 95 13.99 -17.99 3.66
CA ALA A 95 15.34 -18.06 3.08
C ALA A 95 16.27 -18.97 3.91
N ASP A 96 16.21 -18.85 5.24
CA ASP A 96 17.00 -19.66 6.18
C ASP A 96 16.57 -21.13 6.12
N ALA A 97 15.26 -21.41 6.11
CA ALA A 97 14.74 -22.78 5.94
C ALA A 97 15.18 -23.42 4.62
N LYS A 98 15.23 -22.63 3.55
CA LYS A 98 15.70 -23.10 2.24
C LYS A 98 17.20 -23.40 2.24
N PHE A 99 18.00 -22.57 2.92
CA PHE A 99 19.43 -22.82 3.10
C PHE A 99 19.66 -24.10 3.92
N ASN A 100 18.94 -24.27 5.03
CA ASN A 100 19.00 -25.46 5.87
C ASN A 100 18.71 -26.75 5.07
N VAL A 101 17.62 -26.78 4.28
CA VAL A 101 17.33 -27.94 3.40
C VAL A 101 18.47 -28.24 2.43
N HIS A 102 19.10 -27.21 1.86
CA HIS A 102 20.21 -27.39 0.93
C HIS A 102 21.46 -27.97 1.61
N GLU A 103 21.80 -27.46 2.79
CA GLU A 103 22.92 -27.96 3.61
C GLU A 103 22.70 -29.43 3.99
N LYS A 104 21.54 -29.75 4.58
CA LYS A 104 21.20 -31.13 4.98
C LYS A 104 21.17 -32.08 3.78
N ARG A 105 20.71 -31.62 2.63
CA ARG A 105 20.70 -32.42 1.40
C ARG A 105 22.12 -32.70 0.89
N THR A 106 23.01 -31.72 0.96
CA THR A 106 24.42 -31.90 0.60
C THR A 106 25.09 -32.92 1.50
N ALA A 107 24.84 -32.87 2.81
CA ALA A 107 25.33 -33.88 3.76
C ALA A 107 24.79 -35.28 3.43
N ALA A 108 23.48 -35.40 3.19
CA ALA A 108 22.84 -36.68 2.84
C ALA A 108 23.31 -37.25 1.49
N GLN A 109 23.77 -36.42 0.55
CA GLN A 109 24.30 -36.87 -0.75
C GLN A 109 25.65 -37.60 -0.62
N GLN A 110 26.45 -37.27 0.41
CA GLN A 110 27.72 -37.96 0.67
C GLN A 110 27.53 -39.43 1.08
N CYS A 111 26.31 -39.79 1.47
CA CYS A 111 25.99 -41.10 2.01
C CYS A 111 25.77 -42.23 1.00
N LYS A 112 25.90 -42.02 -0.33
CA LYS A 112 25.83 -43.03 -1.43
C LYS A 112 25.35 -44.44 -1.01
N ASP A 113 24.05 -44.57 -0.73
CA ASP A 113 23.33 -45.80 -0.33
C ASP A 113 23.84 -46.58 0.88
N LYS A 114 24.79 -46.03 1.65
CA LYS A 114 25.31 -46.65 2.86
C LYS A 114 24.26 -46.60 3.97
N VAL A 115 24.05 -47.74 4.64
CA VAL A 115 23.15 -47.89 5.80
C VAL A 115 23.87 -47.52 7.11
N LYS A 116 24.81 -46.57 7.06
CA LYS A 116 25.48 -46.09 8.27
C LYS A 116 24.49 -45.30 9.14
N PRO A 117 24.55 -45.38 10.48
CA PRO A 117 23.66 -44.61 11.36
C PRO A 117 23.63 -43.11 11.05
N GLU A 118 24.80 -42.52 10.76
CA GLU A 118 24.94 -41.11 10.34
C GLU A 118 24.13 -40.79 9.07
N CYS A 119 24.07 -41.73 8.13
CA CYS A 119 23.35 -41.57 6.87
C CYS A 119 21.84 -41.73 7.03
N VAL A 120 21.41 -42.58 7.97
CA VAL A 120 19.99 -42.67 8.36
C VAL A 120 19.56 -41.35 9.01
N GLN A 121 20.38 -40.79 9.91
CA GLN A 121 20.09 -39.51 10.56
C GLN A 121 20.08 -38.35 9.55
N ALA A 122 21.06 -38.27 8.64
CA ALA A 122 21.09 -37.22 7.62
C ALA A 122 19.85 -37.25 6.72
N ARG A 123 19.30 -38.44 6.41
CA ARG A 123 18.04 -38.56 5.66
C ARG A 123 16.82 -38.09 6.47
N LYS A 124 16.79 -38.37 7.78
CA LYS A 124 15.75 -37.86 8.69
C LYS A 124 15.80 -36.34 8.81
N ASP A 125 16.99 -35.77 8.99
CA ASP A 125 17.21 -34.32 9.04
C ASP A 125 16.70 -33.62 7.76
N VAL A 126 16.95 -34.20 6.59
CA VAL A 126 16.43 -33.65 5.31
C VAL A 126 14.91 -33.63 5.28
N LYS A 127 14.25 -34.68 5.79
CA LYS A 127 12.78 -34.74 5.87
C LYS A 127 12.23 -33.66 6.79
N LEU A 128 12.78 -33.53 8.00
CA LEU A 128 12.39 -32.49 8.95
C LEU A 128 12.60 -31.08 8.38
N ALA A 129 13.79 -30.80 7.84
CA ALA A 129 14.07 -29.51 7.21
C ALA A 129 13.14 -29.22 6.02
N THR A 130 12.77 -30.26 5.25
CA THR A 130 11.81 -30.10 4.14
C THR A 130 10.42 -29.75 4.65
N LYS A 131 9.95 -30.39 5.73
CA LYS A 131 8.70 -30.04 6.40
C LYS A 131 8.70 -28.57 6.82
N ASP A 132 9.76 -28.12 7.50
CA ASP A 132 9.89 -26.73 7.95
C ASP A 132 9.88 -25.74 6.79
N LEU A 133 10.57 -26.05 5.68
CA LEU A 133 10.55 -25.23 4.48
C LEU A 133 9.14 -25.11 3.87
N LEU A 134 8.37 -26.20 3.84
CA LEU A 134 7.00 -26.18 3.32
C LEU A 134 6.07 -25.35 4.20
N LYS A 135 6.22 -25.46 5.52
CA LYS A 135 5.51 -24.63 6.49
C LYS A 135 5.84 -23.15 6.28
N GLN A 136 7.12 -22.80 6.24
CA GLN A 136 7.55 -21.41 6.06
C GLN A 136 7.14 -20.82 4.71
N SER A 137 7.18 -21.61 3.64
CA SER A 137 6.67 -21.18 2.33
C SER A 137 5.17 -20.87 2.37
N SER A 138 4.40 -21.58 3.20
CA SER A 138 2.95 -21.37 3.33
C SER A 138 2.66 -20.14 4.20
N THR A 139 3.40 -19.95 5.30
CA THR A 139 3.32 -18.76 6.16
C THR A 139 3.61 -17.48 5.37
N GLU A 140 4.65 -17.47 4.53
CA GLU A 140 4.98 -16.33 3.66
C GLU A 140 3.83 -16.01 2.70
N ALA A 141 3.26 -17.04 2.05
CA ALA A 141 2.12 -16.88 1.15
C ALA A 141 0.88 -16.31 1.85
N LEU A 142 0.55 -16.80 3.06
CA LEU A 142 -0.55 -16.31 3.88
C LEU A 142 -0.36 -14.86 4.32
N THR A 143 0.86 -14.51 4.73
CA THR A 143 1.22 -13.13 5.12
C THR A 143 0.95 -12.15 3.98
N VAL A 144 1.39 -12.52 2.77
CA VAL A 144 1.15 -11.71 1.58
C VAL A 144 -0.34 -11.62 1.23
N LEU A 145 -1.07 -12.73 1.31
CA LEU A 145 -2.50 -12.78 1.02
C LEU A 145 -3.31 -11.89 1.96
N ASN A 146 -3.06 -11.97 3.27
CA ASN A 146 -3.74 -11.14 4.26
C ASN A 146 -3.44 -9.65 4.06
N SER A 147 -2.18 -9.29 3.76
CA SER A 147 -1.84 -7.90 3.45
C SER A 147 -2.59 -7.37 2.21
N VAL A 148 -2.77 -8.20 1.17
CA VAL A 148 -3.56 -7.78 0.00
C VAL A 148 -5.06 -7.76 0.30
N LYS A 149 -5.56 -8.69 1.12
CA LYS A 149 -6.96 -8.67 1.60
C LYS A 149 -7.29 -7.34 2.25
N GLU A 150 -6.47 -6.89 3.20
CA GLU A 150 -6.63 -5.59 3.87
C GLU A 150 -6.63 -4.43 2.88
N LYS A 151 -5.70 -4.43 1.91
CA LYS A 151 -5.62 -3.38 0.88
C LYS A 151 -6.84 -3.33 -0.02
N VAL A 152 -7.37 -4.49 -0.43
CA VAL A 152 -8.59 -4.58 -1.24
C VAL A 152 -9.79 -4.12 -0.43
N SER A 153 -9.92 -4.55 0.83
CA SER A 153 -10.99 -4.11 1.73
C SER A 153 -11.01 -2.60 1.94
N ALA A 154 -9.83 -1.99 2.13
CA ALA A 154 -9.68 -0.54 2.31
C ALA A 154 -9.73 0.27 1.01
N SER A 155 -9.86 -0.38 -0.15
CA SER A 155 -9.85 0.31 -1.45
C SER A 155 -11.22 0.90 -1.80
N ASN A 156 -11.22 1.90 -2.69
CA ASN A 156 -12.43 2.47 -3.28
C ASN A 156 -12.86 1.72 -4.55
N MET A 157 -12.59 0.41 -4.63
CA MET A 157 -13.10 -0.42 -5.72
C MET A 157 -14.64 -0.48 -5.69
N PRO A 158 -15.31 -0.64 -6.85
CA PRO A 158 -16.74 -0.93 -6.90
C PRO A 158 -17.08 -2.14 -6.03
N ASP A 159 -18.18 -2.08 -5.29
CA ASP A 159 -18.49 -3.08 -4.25
C ASP A 159 -18.60 -4.50 -4.81
N ASP A 160 -19.21 -4.68 -5.99
CA ASP A 160 -19.29 -5.98 -6.67
C ASP A 160 -17.90 -6.57 -6.97
N LYS A 161 -16.99 -5.73 -7.47
CA LYS A 161 -15.61 -6.13 -7.80
C LYS A 161 -14.75 -6.33 -6.57
N LYS A 162 -14.98 -5.55 -5.52
CA LYS A 162 -14.34 -5.71 -4.22
C LYS A 162 -14.74 -7.05 -3.61
N ALA A 163 -16.04 -7.36 -3.56
CA ALA A 163 -16.57 -8.62 -3.07
C ALA A 163 -16.03 -9.83 -3.86
N GLU A 164 -16.05 -9.76 -5.20
CA GLU A 164 -15.48 -10.79 -6.07
C GLU A 164 -13.99 -11.03 -5.77
N THR A 165 -13.21 -9.96 -5.60
CA THR A 165 -11.78 -10.04 -5.36
C THR A 165 -11.47 -10.60 -3.96
N LEU A 166 -12.22 -10.17 -2.94
CA LEU A 166 -12.08 -10.68 -1.58
C LEU A 166 -12.43 -12.17 -1.49
N ALA A 167 -13.52 -12.60 -2.15
CA ALA A 167 -13.89 -14.01 -2.21
C ALA A 167 -12.79 -14.87 -2.86
N LYS A 168 -12.15 -14.37 -3.93
CA LYS A 168 -11.00 -15.06 -4.55
C LYS A 168 -9.81 -15.12 -3.59
N ILE A 169 -9.48 -14.04 -2.90
CA ILE A 169 -8.39 -14.03 -1.91
C ILE A 169 -8.67 -15.03 -0.79
N ASP A 170 -9.89 -15.08 -0.27
CA ASP A 170 -10.30 -16.02 0.79
C ASP A 170 -10.22 -17.48 0.33
N ALA A 171 -10.63 -17.77 -0.91
CA ALA A 171 -10.44 -19.09 -1.51
C ALA A 171 -8.96 -19.48 -1.62
N ARG A 172 -8.07 -18.53 -1.96
CA ARG A 172 -6.62 -18.75 -2.01
C ARG A 172 -6.01 -18.94 -0.62
N ILE A 173 -6.46 -18.19 0.39
CA ILE A 173 -6.08 -18.40 1.80
C ILE A 173 -6.44 -19.82 2.21
N ALA A 174 -7.68 -20.25 1.99
CA ALA A 174 -8.12 -21.61 2.31
C ALA A 174 -7.28 -22.68 1.61
N ALA A 175 -6.96 -22.51 0.32
CA ALA A 175 -6.13 -23.46 -0.43
C ALA A 175 -4.68 -23.55 0.11
N ILE A 176 -4.07 -22.42 0.49
CA ILE A 176 -2.72 -22.42 1.09
C ILE A 176 -2.76 -23.02 2.50
N THR A 177 -3.77 -22.70 3.31
CA THR A 177 -3.94 -23.28 4.65
C THR A 177 -4.11 -24.80 4.58
N ALA A 178 -4.91 -25.31 3.64
CA ALA A 178 -5.05 -26.75 3.43
C ALA A 178 -3.72 -27.41 3.00
N ALA A 179 -2.97 -26.76 2.11
CA ALA A 179 -1.64 -27.25 1.71
C ALA A 179 -0.63 -27.22 2.86
N GLN A 180 -0.72 -26.22 3.75
CA GLN A 180 0.08 -26.13 4.96
C GLN A 180 -0.25 -27.26 5.94
N GLN A 181 -1.53 -27.53 6.19
CA GLN A 181 -1.97 -28.63 7.05
C GLN A 181 -1.47 -29.99 6.56
N ASN A 182 -1.48 -30.21 5.24
CA ASN A 182 -0.88 -31.41 4.65
C ASN A 182 0.62 -31.51 4.91
N ALA A 183 1.35 -30.39 4.89
CA ALA A 183 2.77 -30.34 5.24
C ALA A 183 3.00 -30.56 6.74
N ASP A 184 2.16 -30.00 7.61
CA ASP A 184 2.24 -30.15 9.07
C ASP A 184 2.01 -31.61 9.52
N GLY A 185 1.23 -32.38 8.77
CA GLY A 185 1.02 -33.81 8.99
C GLY A 185 2.22 -34.71 8.62
N LEU A 186 3.25 -34.17 7.97
CA LEU A 186 4.45 -34.95 7.63
C LEU A 186 5.28 -35.26 8.88
N SER A 187 5.93 -36.41 8.89
CA SER A 187 6.85 -36.85 9.95
C SER A 187 8.12 -37.45 9.36
N GLU A 188 9.07 -37.81 10.22
CA GLU A 188 10.29 -38.52 9.80
C GLU A 188 9.98 -39.86 9.11
N GLU A 189 8.86 -40.49 9.49
CA GLU A 189 8.44 -41.79 8.98
C GLU A 189 7.62 -41.67 7.67
N SER A 190 7.23 -40.45 7.28
CA SER A 190 6.53 -40.20 6.02
C SER A 190 7.38 -40.61 4.81
N LYS A 191 6.72 -41.10 3.76
CA LYS A 191 7.38 -41.55 2.55
C LYS A 191 7.89 -40.35 1.75
N PRO A 192 8.97 -40.49 0.96
CA PRO A 192 9.45 -39.41 0.09
C PRO A 192 8.38 -38.89 -0.90
N ALA A 193 7.43 -39.74 -1.29
CA ALA A 193 6.29 -39.36 -2.12
C ALA A 193 5.40 -38.32 -1.43
N ASP A 194 5.10 -38.50 -0.13
CA ASP A 194 4.24 -37.60 0.65
C ASP A 194 4.82 -36.17 0.70
N PHE A 195 6.14 -36.06 0.91
CA PHE A 195 6.84 -34.76 0.86
C PHE A 195 6.76 -34.10 -0.53
N LYS A 196 6.88 -34.89 -1.60
CA LYS A 196 6.81 -34.40 -2.98
C LYS A 196 5.40 -33.90 -3.30
N ASP A 197 4.38 -34.60 -2.84
CA ASP A 197 2.97 -34.23 -3.06
C ASP A 197 2.59 -33.00 -2.24
N ALA A 198 2.99 -32.91 -0.97
CA ALA A 198 2.84 -31.70 -0.16
C ALA A 198 3.55 -30.49 -0.80
N ALA A 199 4.79 -30.67 -1.27
CA ALA A 199 5.51 -29.62 -1.97
C ALA A 199 4.84 -29.17 -3.27
N LYS A 200 4.24 -30.11 -4.02
CA LYS A 200 3.47 -29.81 -5.22
C LYS A 200 2.18 -29.06 -4.89
N ALA A 201 1.49 -29.43 -3.82
CA ALA A 201 0.28 -28.75 -3.35
C ALA A 201 0.57 -27.29 -2.98
N VAL A 202 1.57 -27.03 -2.12
CA VAL A 202 1.98 -25.67 -1.74
C VAL A 202 2.40 -24.86 -2.97
N ARG A 203 3.22 -25.45 -3.86
CA ARG A 203 3.68 -24.77 -5.08
C ARG A 203 2.53 -24.38 -6.00
N ASN A 204 1.60 -25.30 -6.27
CA ASN A 204 0.48 -25.05 -7.18
C ASN A 204 -0.47 -24.00 -6.60
N ALA A 205 -0.86 -24.16 -5.33
CA ALA A 205 -1.67 -23.18 -4.63
C ALA A 205 -1.04 -21.78 -4.69
N TRP A 206 0.27 -21.68 -4.46
CA TRP A 206 0.97 -20.39 -4.51
C TRP A 206 1.13 -19.83 -5.93
N LYS A 207 1.36 -20.69 -6.92
CA LYS A 207 1.46 -20.27 -8.33
C LYS A 207 0.17 -19.61 -8.80
N ASP A 208 -0.97 -20.23 -8.51
CA ASP A 208 -2.28 -19.72 -8.92
C ASP A 208 -2.62 -18.45 -8.14
N THR A 209 -2.32 -18.44 -6.83
CA THR A 209 -2.49 -17.27 -5.96
C THR A 209 -1.74 -16.05 -6.49
N LYS A 210 -0.48 -16.19 -6.91
CA LYS A 210 0.33 -15.05 -7.37
C LYS A 210 -0.29 -14.28 -8.52
N HIS A 211 -0.96 -15.01 -9.42
CA HIS A 211 -1.59 -14.40 -10.58
C HIS A 211 -2.81 -13.56 -10.14
N ASP A 212 -3.70 -14.14 -9.34
CA ASP A 212 -4.89 -13.44 -8.86
C ASP A 212 -4.53 -12.27 -7.95
N LEU A 213 -3.52 -12.44 -7.10
CA LEU A 213 -3.01 -11.41 -6.21
C LEU A 213 -2.48 -10.20 -7.00
N LYS A 214 -1.73 -10.45 -8.07
CA LYS A 214 -1.24 -9.40 -8.97
C LYS A 214 -2.40 -8.61 -9.59
N LYS A 215 -3.45 -9.30 -10.05
CA LYS A 215 -4.65 -8.66 -10.59
C LYS A 215 -5.36 -7.80 -9.52
N ALA A 216 -5.62 -8.38 -8.36
CA ALA A 216 -6.25 -7.72 -7.22
C ALA A 216 -5.51 -6.42 -6.84
N VAL A 217 -4.19 -6.49 -6.79
CA VAL A 217 -3.31 -5.36 -6.52
C VAL A 217 -3.41 -4.26 -7.58
N VAL A 218 -3.42 -4.62 -8.87
CA VAL A 218 -3.56 -3.63 -9.96
C VAL A 218 -4.91 -2.94 -9.86
N HIS A 219 -6.00 -3.69 -9.67
CA HIS A 219 -7.34 -3.12 -9.51
C HIS A 219 -7.45 -2.18 -8.31
N ALA A 220 -6.93 -2.59 -7.15
CA ALA A 220 -6.95 -1.77 -5.94
C ALA A 220 -6.18 -0.46 -6.13
N ASN A 221 -5.02 -0.51 -6.79
CA ASN A 221 -4.22 0.67 -7.08
C ASN A 221 -4.85 1.57 -8.14
N GLN A 222 -5.45 1.01 -9.19
CA GLN A 222 -6.19 1.78 -10.19
C GLN A 222 -7.35 2.56 -9.54
N ALA A 223 -8.17 1.90 -8.71
CA ALA A 223 -9.25 2.57 -7.98
C ALA A 223 -8.72 3.69 -7.05
N ARG A 224 -7.57 3.46 -6.41
CA ARG A 224 -6.89 4.46 -5.59
C ARG A 224 -6.40 5.65 -6.42
N LEU A 225 -5.75 5.41 -7.57
CA LEU A 225 -5.26 6.46 -8.46
C LEU A 225 -6.43 7.34 -8.95
N GLY A 226 -7.53 6.74 -9.38
CA GLY A 226 -8.74 7.46 -9.78
C GLY A 226 -9.28 8.35 -8.67
N ASN A 227 -9.36 7.84 -7.43
CA ASN A 227 -9.83 8.64 -6.29
C ASN A 227 -8.89 9.81 -5.95
N ILE A 228 -7.57 9.62 -6.02
CA ILE A 228 -6.61 10.71 -5.79
C ILE A 228 -6.75 11.76 -6.89
N ALA A 229 -6.86 11.35 -8.16
CA ALA A 229 -7.05 12.25 -9.29
C ALA A 229 -8.32 13.09 -9.13
N GLU A 230 -9.45 12.47 -8.73
CA GLU A 230 -10.70 13.16 -8.46
C GLU A 230 -10.56 14.20 -7.34
N ARG A 231 -9.88 13.87 -6.23
CA ARG A 231 -9.63 14.82 -5.15
C ARG A 231 -8.77 16.01 -5.59
N LEU A 232 -7.75 15.76 -6.40
CA LEU A 232 -6.92 16.83 -6.96
C LEU A 232 -7.69 17.69 -7.96
N GLN A 233 -8.59 17.10 -8.75
CA GLN A 233 -9.49 17.85 -9.64
C GLN A 233 -10.39 18.78 -8.84
N GLN A 234 -11.03 18.29 -7.77
CA GLN A 234 -11.84 19.13 -6.89
C GLN A 234 -11.03 20.27 -6.23
N ALA A 235 -9.75 20.03 -5.93
CA ALA A 235 -8.85 21.07 -5.44
C ALA A 235 -8.55 22.10 -6.54
N GLN A 236 -8.24 21.65 -7.75
CA GLN A 236 -8.00 22.49 -8.92
C GLN A 236 -9.22 23.37 -9.25
N ASP A 237 -10.43 22.83 -9.21
CA ASP A 237 -11.67 23.59 -9.42
C ASP A 237 -11.86 24.72 -8.38
N LYS A 238 -11.53 24.45 -7.11
CA LYS A 238 -11.60 25.44 -6.03
C LYS A 238 -10.55 26.54 -6.20
N LEU A 239 -9.32 26.17 -6.58
CA LEU A 239 -8.24 27.12 -6.83
C LEU A 239 -8.55 28.00 -8.05
N THR A 240 -9.14 27.43 -9.10
CA THR A 240 -9.62 28.17 -10.28
C THR A 240 -10.57 29.29 -9.88
N LYS A 241 -11.61 28.97 -9.11
CA LYS A 241 -12.56 29.98 -8.60
C LYS A 241 -11.88 31.06 -7.75
N ALA A 242 -10.84 30.70 -7.00
CA ALA A 242 -10.09 31.66 -6.19
C ALA A 242 -9.25 32.60 -7.07
N VAL A 243 -8.62 32.08 -8.13
CA VAL A 243 -7.86 32.86 -9.11
C VAL A 243 -8.78 33.81 -9.89
N GLU A 244 -9.93 33.32 -10.37
CA GLU A 244 -10.94 34.13 -11.05
C GLU A 244 -11.41 35.31 -10.18
N LYS A 245 -11.63 35.05 -8.88
CA LYS A 245 -12.00 36.11 -7.93
C LYS A 245 -10.92 37.18 -7.80
N LEU A 246 -9.65 36.79 -7.59
CA LEU A 246 -8.54 37.75 -7.45
C LEU A 246 -8.28 38.53 -8.76
N SER A 247 -8.45 37.88 -9.91
CA SER A 247 -8.37 38.55 -11.22
C SER A 247 -9.48 39.60 -11.37
N GLY A 248 -10.71 39.29 -10.94
CA GLY A 248 -11.81 40.26 -10.88
C GLY A 248 -11.56 41.43 -9.91
N GLU A 249 -10.73 41.23 -8.89
CA GLU A 249 -10.24 42.29 -7.99
C GLU A 249 -9.09 43.11 -8.59
N GLY A 250 -8.66 42.82 -9.83
CA GLY A 250 -7.57 43.53 -10.52
C GLY A 250 -6.17 43.14 -10.07
N LYS A 251 -6.01 42.03 -9.34
CA LYS A 251 -4.69 41.53 -8.92
C LYS A 251 -4.04 40.75 -10.06
N ASP A 252 -2.73 40.91 -10.22
CA ASP A 252 -1.95 40.14 -11.18
C ASP A 252 -1.83 38.69 -10.69
N VAL A 253 -2.51 37.77 -11.37
CA VAL A 253 -2.50 36.34 -11.06
C VAL A 253 -1.76 35.52 -12.14
N GLY A 254 -0.96 36.16 -13.00
CA GLY A 254 -0.36 35.50 -14.18
C GLY A 254 0.45 34.25 -13.83
N ALA A 255 1.34 34.33 -12.84
CA ALA A 255 2.13 33.19 -12.39
C ALA A 255 1.29 32.08 -11.75
N VAL A 256 0.25 32.46 -10.97
CA VAL A 256 -0.66 31.51 -10.32
C VAL A 256 -1.50 30.77 -11.37
N GLN A 257 -1.99 31.48 -12.39
CA GLN A 257 -2.74 30.91 -13.50
C GLN A 257 -1.89 29.93 -14.30
N GLN A 258 -0.63 30.28 -14.60
CA GLN A 258 0.28 29.37 -15.31
C GLN A 258 0.48 28.04 -14.55
N ASN A 259 0.68 28.10 -13.23
CA ASN A 259 0.79 26.89 -12.41
C ASN A 259 -0.52 26.10 -12.39
N LEU A 260 -1.67 26.78 -12.34
CA LEU A 260 -2.98 26.14 -12.36
C LEU A 260 -3.25 25.40 -13.69
N ASP A 261 -2.84 25.99 -14.81
CA ASP A 261 -2.91 25.35 -16.13
C ASP A 261 -2.00 24.12 -16.20
N ALA A 262 -0.81 24.20 -15.60
CA ALA A 262 0.09 23.05 -15.48
C ALA A 262 -0.49 21.93 -14.60
N VAL A 263 -1.22 22.26 -13.50
CA VAL A 263 -1.97 21.28 -12.71
C VAL A 263 -2.99 20.56 -13.59
N LYS A 264 -3.80 21.31 -14.35
CA LYS A 264 -4.82 20.74 -15.24
C LYS A 264 -4.19 19.78 -16.26
N ALA A 265 -3.11 20.19 -16.92
CA ALA A 265 -2.40 19.33 -17.87
C ALA A 265 -1.90 18.02 -17.23
N LYS A 266 -1.42 18.07 -15.98
CA LYS A 266 -1.01 16.87 -15.24
C LYS A 266 -2.19 15.98 -14.85
N LEU A 267 -3.34 16.55 -14.50
CA LEU A 267 -4.55 15.77 -14.22
C LEU A 267 -5.12 15.10 -15.48
N ASP A 268 -5.06 15.78 -16.63
CA ASP A 268 -5.42 15.20 -17.93
C ASP A 268 -4.49 14.04 -18.30
N GLU A 269 -3.19 14.17 -18.05
CA GLU A 269 -2.19 13.09 -18.19
C GLU A 269 -2.55 11.88 -17.30
N VAL A 270 -2.86 12.12 -16.02
CA VAL A 270 -3.28 11.05 -15.08
C VAL A 270 -4.55 10.36 -15.57
N LYS A 271 -5.55 11.11 -16.03
CA LYS A 271 -6.81 10.57 -16.55
C LYS A 271 -6.54 9.65 -17.74
N LYS A 272 -5.77 10.11 -18.72
CA LYS A 272 -5.37 9.31 -19.88
C LYS A 272 -4.66 8.01 -19.46
N LEU A 273 -3.68 8.09 -18.56
CA LEU A 273 -2.95 6.92 -18.07
C LEU A 273 -3.87 5.95 -17.31
N ASN A 274 -4.85 6.46 -16.58
CA ASN A 274 -5.84 5.63 -15.88
C ASN A 274 -6.84 4.97 -16.84
N ASP A 275 -7.23 5.64 -17.91
CA ASP A 275 -8.07 5.06 -18.97
C ASP A 275 -7.33 3.94 -19.72
N GLU A 276 -6.05 4.17 -20.07
CA GLU A 276 -5.17 3.15 -20.65
C GLU A 276 -4.99 1.97 -19.69
N LEU A 277 -4.79 2.23 -18.39
CA LEU A 277 -4.71 1.19 -17.37
C LEU A 277 -6.02 0.39 -17.27
N THR A 278 -7.17 1.07 -17.34
CA THR A 278 -8.50 0.44 -17.35
C THR A 278 -8.65 -0.51 -18.52
N ALA A 279 -8.23 -0.09 -19.73
CA ALA A 279 -8.27 -0.94 -20.92
C ALA A 279 -7.35 -2.17 -20.79
N ILE A 280 -6.12 -1.98 -20.26
CA ILE A 280 -5.18 -3.10 -20.02
C ILE A 280 -5.79 -4.10 -19.03
N VAL A 281 -6.38 -3.59 -17.94
CA VAL A 281 -7.01 -4.39 -16.89
C VAL A 281 -8.23 -5.16 -17.40
N ALA A 282 -9.05 -4.53 -18.26
CA ALA A 282 -10.20 -5.18 -18.89
C ALA A 282 -9.80 -6.29 -19.87
N SER A 283 -8.63 -6.17 -20.52
CA SER A 283 -8.16 -7.10 -21.56
C SER A 283 -7.63 -8.46 -21.04
N ASP A 284 -7.90 -8.81 -19.79
CA ASP A 284 -7.29 -9.92 -19.05
C ASP A 284 -5.76 -9.77 -18.86
N LEU A 285 -5.36 -9.54 -17.61
CA LEU A 285 -3.97 -9.45 -17.14
C LEU A 285 -3.22 -10.79 -17.09
N ALA A 286 -3.61 -11.76 -17.94
CA ALA A 286 -3.04 -13.11 -17.94
C ALA A 286 -1.58 -13.18 -18.39
N THR A 287 -1.13 -12.21 -19.20
CA THR A 287 0.24 -12.20 -19.73
C THR A 287 1.18 -11.35 -18.89
N GLN A 288 2.45 -11.77 -18.82
CA GLN A 288 3.50 -11.02 -18.13
C GLN A 288 3.70 -9.62 -18.72
N ASP A 289 3.52 -9.47 -20.05
CA ASP A 289 3.69 -8.19 -20.73
C ASP A 289 2.58 -7.19 -20.36
N LYS A 290 1.31 -7.63 -20.31
CA LYS A 290 0.21 -6.77 -19.85
C LYS A 290 0.38 -6.35 -18.40
N MET A 291 0.81 -7.28 -17.54
CA MET A 291 1.14 -6.95 -16.15
C MET A 291 2.25 -5.90 -16.03
N LYS A 292 3.27 -5.99 -16.89
CA LYS A 292 4.35 -4.99 -16.94
C LYS A 292 3.83 -3.64 -17.41
N GLN A 293 3.07 -3.61 -18.52
CA GLN A 293 2.45 -2.38 -19.02
C GLN A 293 1.55 -1.72 -17.96
N ALA A 294 0.69 -2.49 -17.28
CA ALA A 294 -0.14 -1.98 -16.20
C ALA A 294 0.71 -1.37 -15.07
N THR A 295 1.83 -2.02 -14.72
CA THR A 295 2.75 -1.52 -13.68
C THR A 295 3.44 -0.22 -14.11
N ASP A 296 3.89 -0.13 -15.36
CA ASP A 296 4.52 1.07 -15.91
C ASP A 296 3.50 2.24 -15.93
N LYS A 297 2.28 2.01 -16.41
CA LYS A 297 1.21 3.02 -16.41
C LYS A 297 0.84 3.50 -15.01
N MET A 298 0.75 2.59 -14.03
CA MET A 298 0.55 2.96 -12.63
C MET A 298 1.69 3.83 -12.10
N ARG A 299 2.95 3.51 -12.44
CA ARG A 299 4.11 4.30 -12.00
C ARG A 299 4.06 5.70 -12.58
N ASP A 300 3.79 5.81 -13.88
CA ASP A 300 3.77 7.08 -14.60
C ASP A 300 2.61 7.97 -14.11
N ALA A 301 1.42 7.39 -13.89
CA ALA A 301 0.28 8.10 -13.31
C ALA A 301 0.59 8.61 -11.90
N ASN A 302 1.29 7.82 -11.10
CA ASN A 302 1.68 8.19 -9.74
C ASN A 302 2.76 9.29 -9.73
N ALA A 303 3.62 9.36 -10.76
CA ALA A 303 4.56 10.46 -10.95
C ALA A 303 3.81 11.76 -11.31
N ALA A 304 2.91 11.71 -12.30
CA ALA A 304 2.10 12.85 -12.70
C ALA A 304 1.23 13.40 -11.55
N LEU A 305 0.67 12.52 -10.70
CA LEU A 305 -0.05 12.93 -9.48
C LEU A 305 0.84 13.68 -8.48
N LYS A 306 2.10 13.26 -8.31
CA LYS A 306 3.05 13.95 -7.42
C LYS A 306 3.40 15.34 -7.96
N ASP A 307 3.60 15.45 -9.27
CA ASP A 307 3.88 16.72 -9.93
C ASP A 307 2.67 17.67 -9.79
N ALA A 308 1.45 17.18 -10.07
CA ALA A 308 0.21 17.93 -9.89
C ALA A 308 0.06 18.43 -8.46
N HIS A 309 0.36 17.59 -7.46
CA HIS A 309 0.30 17.99 -6.06
C HIS A 309 1.31 19.08 -5.71
N LYS A 310 2.56 18.96 -6.20
CA LYS A 310 3.58 20.00 -5.98
C LYS A 310 3.10 21.34 -6.55
N LEU A 311 2.62 21.35 -7.79
CA LEU A 311 2.08 22.55 -8.43
C LEU A 311 0.87 23.13 -7.66
N ILE A 312 -0.01 22.28 -7.12
CA ILE A 312 -1.11 22.74 -6.26
C ILE A 312 -0.59 23.47 -5.03
N LYS A 313 0.49 23.01 -4.38
CA LYS A 313 1.11 23.73 -3.26
C LYS A 313 1.64 25.09 -3.71
N ASP A 314 2.29 25.14 -4.86
CA ASP A 314 2.84 26.38 -5.41
C ASP A 314 1.71 27.39 -5.74
N VAL A 315 0.57 26.93 -6.28
CA VAL A 315 -0.64 27.74 -6.50
C VAL A 315 -1.18 28.28 -5.16
N ILE A 316 -1.28 27.44 -4.12
CA ILE A 316 -1.75 27.89 -2.80
C ILE A 316 -0.82 28.96 -2.22
N ALA A 317 0.49 28.77 -2.32
CA ALA A 317 1.48 29.72 -1.84
C ALA A 317 1.32 31.08 -2.55
N GLY A 318 1.27 31.09 -3.88
CA GLY A 318 1.04 32.32 -4.64
C GLY A 318 -0.29 33.00 -4.31
N LEU A 319 -1.37 32.24 -4.12
CA LEU A 319 -2.66 32.81 -3.68
C LEU A 319 -2.61 33.46 -2.29
N ARG A 320 -1.70 33.03 -1.41
CA ARG A 320 -1.53 33.65 -0.08
C ARG A 320 -0.85 35.01 -0.20
N GLU A 321 0.14 35.14 -1.08
CA GLU A 321 0.85 36.41 -1.31
C GLU A 321 -0.08 37.52 -1.81
N HIS A 322 -1.12 37.18 -2.57
CA HIS A 322 -2.13 38.14 -3.04
C HIS A 322 -3.25 38.44 -2.03
N LYS A 323 -3.35 37.71 -0.93
CA LYS A 323 -4.35 37.93 0.13
C LYS A 323 -3.81 38.75 1.30
N ALA A 324 -2.50 38.76 1.50
CA ALA A 324 -1.81 39.67 2.40
C ALA A 324 -1.87 41.10 1.86
#